data_AF-A0A2J8JZJ6-F1
#
_entry.id   AF-A0A2J8JZJ6-F1
#
_cell.length_a   1.000
_cell.length_b   1.000
_cell.length_c   1.000
_cell.angle_alpha   90.00
_cell.angle_beta   90.00
_cell.angle_gamma   90.00
#
_symmetry.space_group_name_H-M   'P 1'
#
loop_
_entity.id
_entity.type
_entity.pdbx_description
1 polymer ?
#
loop_
_entity_poly.entity_id
_entity_poly.type
_entity_poly.pdbx_seq_one_letter_code
_entity_poly.pdbx_strand_id
1 'polypeptide(L)'
;MLYQLQTIKPENFSVNCSLPNENQTNIPFNELNKSLLYSAPIDPTEWVGLRKSSPLLVYLRNNLLMLAILAFEVTIYRHQEYYRGRNNLTAPVSRTIFHDITRLHLDDGLINCAKYFINYFFYKFGLETCFLMSVNVIGQRMDFYAMIHACWLIAVLYRRRRKAIAEIWPKYCCFLACIITFQYFICIGIPPAPCRDYPWRFKGASFNDNIIKWLYFPDFIVRPNPVFLVYDFMLLLCASLQRQIFEDENKAAVRIMAGDNVEICMNLDAASFSQHNPVPDFIHCRSYLDMSKVIVFSYLFWFVLTIIFITGTTRISIFCMGYLVACFYFLLFGGDLLLKPIKSILRYWDWLIAYNVFVITMKNILSIGACGYIGTLVHNSCWLIQAFSLACTVKGYQMPAANSPCTLPSGEAGIIWDSICFAFLLLQRRVFMSYYFLHVVADIKASQILASRGAELFQATIVKAVKARIEEEKKSMDQLKRQMDRIKARQQKYKKGKERMLSLTQEPGEGQDMQKLSEEDDEREADKQKAKGKKKQWWRPWVDHASSRFSRSSYNLIDSNPYILDQNSGVPVTHVFHAWFDPCDLIGGRSVGKF
;
A
#
# COMPACT_ATOMS: atom_id res chain seq x y z
N MET A 1 4.75 48.05 27.09
CA MET A 1 3.84 48.93 27.87
C MET A 1 4.37 50.37 27.93
N LEU A 2 5.60 50.59 28.39
CA LEU A 2 6.21 51.93 28.48
C LEU A 2 6.19 52.73 27.16
N TYR A 3 6.45 52.07 26.02
CA TYR A 3 6.48 52.71 24.69
C TYR A 3 5.13 53.33 24.25
N GLN A 4 4.02 53.03 24.94
CA GLN A 4 2.70 53.60 24.60
C GLN A 4 2.46 55.00 25.20
N LEU A 5 3.33 55.47 26.10
CA LEU A 5 3.17 56.79 26.72
C LEU A 5 3.10 57.89 25.65
N GLN A 6 2.28 58.92 25.91
CA GLN A 6 2.12 60.06 25.00
C GLN A 6 3.39 60.90 24.87
N THR A 7 4.28 60.84 25.86
CA THR A 7 5.59 61.50 25.86
C THR A 7 6.52 60.96 24.76
N ILE A 8 6.32 59.71 24.33
CA ILE A 8 7.11 59.07 23.27
C ILE A 8 6.40 59.31 21.93
N LYS A 9 6.99 60.19 21.13
CA LYS A 9 6.55 60.51 19.76
C LYS A 9 7.50 59.83 18.76
N PRO A 10 7.05 58.81 17.99
CA PRO A 10 7.91 58.09 17.05
C PRO A 10 8.46 59.00 15.95
N GLU A 11 7.69 60.01 15.53
CA GLU A 11 8.10 61.02 14.53
C GLU A 11 9.47 61.63 14.82
N ASN A 12 9.80 61.89 16.09
CA ASN A 12 11.08 62.49 16.48
C ASN A 12 12.28 61.54 16.32
N PHE A 13 12.04 60.23 16.29
CA PHE A 13 13.05 59.18 16.19
C PHE A 13 13.08 58.52 14.81
N SER A 14 12.07 58.78 14.00
CA SER A 14 11.93 58.21 12.67
C SER A 14 13.03 58.73 11.73
N VAL A 15 13.56 57.84 10.89
CA VAL A 15 14.61 58.15 9.92
C VAL A 15 14.05 57.93 8.52
N ASN A 16 14.08 58.95 7.68
CA ASN A 16 13.67 58.82 6.28
C ASN A 16 14.89 58.51 5.40
N CYS A 17 14.86 57.36 4.71
CA CYS A 17 15.93 56.98 3.81
C CYS A 17 15.75 57.60 2.42
N SER A 18 16.78 58.24 1.89
CA SER A 18 16.78 58.76 0.52
C SER A 18 16.79 57.63 -0.50
N LEU A 19 16.00 57.78 -1.57
CA LEU A 19 16.01 56.85 -2.70
C LEU A 19 17.41 56.76 -3.34
N PRO A 20 17.86 55.56 -3.71
CA PRO A 20 19.14 55.37 -4.38
C PRO A 20 19.09 55.89 -5.83
N ASN A 21 20.22 56.35 -6.35
CA ASN A 21 20.33 56.75 -7.75
C ASN A 21 20.37 55.51 -8.68
N GLU A 22 19.98 55.64 -9.95
CA GLU A 22 20.05 54.56 -10.96
C GLU A 22 21.45 53.93 -11.11
N ASN A 23 22.50 54.65 -10.72
CA ASN A 23 23.87 54.15 -10.72
C ASN A 23 24.21 53.23 -9.54
N GLN A 24 23.36 53.11 -8.53
CA GLN A 24 23.64 52.36 -7.30
C GLN A 24 22.93 51.00 -7.27
N THR A 25 21.76 50.88 -7.89
CA THR A 25 20.91 49.68 -7.84
C THR A 25 20.35 49.30 -9.21
N ASN A 26 20.23 48.01 -9.48
CA ASN A 26 19.64 47.47 -10.72
C ASN A 26 18.10 47.37 -10.69
N ILE A 27 17.45 47.80 -9.60
CA ILE A 27 16.02 47.61 -9.37
C ILE A 27 15.21 48.80 -9.91
N PRO A 28 14.09 48.58 -10.63
CA PRO A 28 13.18 49.65 -11.03
C PRO A 28 12.62 50.42 -9.82
N PHE A 29 12.46 51.75 -9.94
CA PHE A 29 11.90 52.59 -8.88
C PHE A 29 10.54 52.12 -8.34
N ASN A 30 9.68 51.55 -9.19
CA ASN A 30 8.39 51.00 -8.78
C ASN A 30 8.49 49.81 -7.83
N GLU A 31 9.57 49.03 -7.89
CA GLU A 31 9.82 47.91 -6.98
C GLU A 31 10.54 48.36 -5.70
N LEU A 32 11.37 49.40 -5.79
CA LEU A 32 12.00 50.02 -4.62
C LEU A 32 10.95 50.57 -3.64
N ASN A 33 9.83 51.11 -4.14
CA ASN A 33 8.72 51.56 -3.29
C ASN A 33 8.02 50.43 -2.52
N LYS A 34 8.24 49.16 -2.89
CA LYS A 34 7.75 47.99 -2.11
C LYS A 34 8.71 47.62 -0.98
N SER A 35 9.94 48.13 -0.99
CA SER A 35 10.93 47.88 0.05
C SER A 35 10.51 48.49 1.38
N LEU A 36 10.85 47.82 2.47
CA LEU A 36 10.69 48.38 3.82
C LEU A 36 11.45 49.71 3.99
N LEU A 37 12.59 49.88 3.32
CA LEU A 37 13.45 51.06 3.51
C LEU A 37 12.89 52.35 2.88
N TYR A 38 12.18 52.22 1.76
CA TYR A 38 11.79 53.37 0.92
C TYR A 38 10.28 53.62 0.89
N SER A 39 9.47 52.75 1.50
CA SER A 39 8.00 52.87 1.52
C SER A 39 7.48 53.85 2.59
N ALA A 40 8.16 53.92 3.74
CA ALA A 40 7.76 54.72 4.89
C ALA A 40 8.99 55.14 5.70
N PRO A 41 8.92 56.23 6.49
CA PRO A 41 9.97 56.56 7.46
C PRO A 41 10.16 55.39 8.44
N ILE A 42 11.42 55.09 8.74
CA ILE A 42 11.81 53.91 9.49
C ILE A 42 11.91 54.28 10.96
N ASP A 43 11.16 53.56 11.79
CA ASP A 43 11.32 53.61 13.24
C ASP A 43 12.42 52.62 13.68
N PRO A 44 13.56 53.09 14.25
CA PRO A 44 14.64 52.19 14.68
C PRO A 44 14.21 51.18 15.75
N THR A 45 13.17 51.54 16.52
CA THR A 45 12.61 50.74 17.61
C THR A 45 11.74 49.58 17.13
N GLU A 46 11.20 49.65 15.90
CA GLU A 46 10.39 48.56 15.32
C GLU A 46 11.24 47.31 15.09
N TRP A 47 12.51 47.46 14.69
CA TRP A 47 13.45 46.33 14.53
C TRP A 47 13.76 45.62 15.85
N VAL A 48 13.81 46.38 16.96
CA VAL A 48 13.94 45.83 18.32
C VAL A 48 12.65 45.14 18.77
N GLY A 49 11.53 45.39 18.08
CA GLY A 49 10.22 44.80 18.34
C GLY A 49 9.24 45.71 19.09
N LEU A 50 9.58 46.99 19.27
CA LEU A 50 8.72 47.96 19.97
C LEU A 50 7.83 48.71 18.97
N ARG A 51 6.53 48.42 19.00
CA ARG A 51 5.54 49.07 18.15
C ARG A 51 4.49 49.82 18.97
N LYS A 52 4.15 51.04 18.55
CA LYS A 52 2.98 51.75 19.10
C LYS A 52 1.71 51.17 18.46
N SER A 53 0.78 50.67 19.26
CA SER A 53 -0.39 49.95 18.76
C SER A 53 -1.59 50.17 19.67
N SER A 54 -2.72 50.52 19.05
CA SER A 54 -4.04 50.61 19.67
C SER A 54 -4.94 49.56 19.01
N PRO A 55 -5.46 48.55 19.72
CA PRO A 55 -5.46 48.33 21.19
C PRO A 55 -4.22 47.59 21.74
N LEU A 56 -3.74 48.02 22.91
CA LEU A 56 -2.54 47.47 23.58
C LEU A 56 -2.65 45.98 23.93
N LEU A 57 -3.85 45.52 24.33
CA LEU A 57 -4.04 44.16 24.81
C LEU A 57 -3.84 43.13 23.69
N VAL A 58 -4.22 43.44 22.46
CA VAL A 58 -4.01 42.56 21.29
C VAL A 58 -2.51 42.39 21.01
N TYR A 59 -1.74 43.47 21.13
CA TYR A 59 -0.30 43.46 20.94
C TYR A 59 0.44 42.66 22.04
N LEU A 60 -0.01 42.77 23.30
CA LEU A 60 0.60 42.03 24.42
C LEU A 60 0.08 40.60 24.58
N ARG A 61 -1.03 40.24 23.94
CA ARG A 61 -1.71 38.95 24.07
C ARG A 61 -0.75 37.77 23.98
N ASN A 62 0.13 37.75 22.98
CA ASN A 62 1.04 36.62 22.75
C ASN A 62 2.05 36.46 23.91
N ASN A 63 2.60 37.55 24.43
CA ASN A 63 3.53 37.52 25.56
C ASN A 63 2.83 37.16 26.87
N LEU A 64 1.60 37.66 27.08
CA LEU A 64 0.80 37.29 28.25
C LEU A 64 0.42 35.80 28.25
N LEU A 65 0.06 35.25 27.08
CA LEU A 65 -0.20 33.82 26.93
C LEU A 65 1.08 32.99 27.17
N MET A 66 2.23 33.44 26.66
CA MET A 66 3.52 32.78 26.92
C MET A 66 3.84 32.76 28.43
N LEU A 67 3.68 33.89 29.11
CA LEU A 67 3.88 33.98 30.56
C LEU A 67 2.91 33.08 31.33
N ALA A 68 1.63 33.05 30.93
CA ALA A 68 0.62 32.19 31.53
C ALA A 68 0.98 30.70 31.37
N ILE A 69 1.48 30.28 30.20
CA ILE A 69 1.93 28.90 29.96
C ILE A 69 3.14 28.55 30.84
N LEU A 70 4.14 29.43 30.94
CA LEU A 70 5.31 29.21 31.80
C LEU A 70 4.92 29.11 33.29
N ALA A 71 4.02 29.98 33.76
CA ALA A 71 3.50 29.91 35.12
C ALA A 71 2.70 28.63 35.34
N PHE A 72 1.89 28.22 34.36
CA PHE A 72 1.09 27.00 34.43
C PHE A 72 1.96 25.73 34.44
N GLU A 73 3.04 25.69 33.66
CA GLU A 73 4.02 24.60 33.67
C GLU A 73 4.59 24.38 35.07
N VAL A 74 5.13 25.44 35.70
CA VAL A 74 5.67 25.36 37.06
C VAL A 74 4.59 24.98 38.07
N THR A 75 3.37 25.50 37.90
CA THR A 75 2.23 25.17 38.75
C THR A 75 1.89 23.67 38.69
N ILE A 76 1.90 23.07 37.48
CA ILE A 76 1.70 21.62 37.33
C ILE A 76 2.81 20.84 38.04
N TYR A 77 4.08 21.20 37.84
CA TYR A 77 5.19 20.51 38.51
C TYR A 77 5.07 20.55 40.03
N ARG A 78 4.74 21.72 40.60
CA ARG A 78 4.53 21.89 42.03
C ARG A 78 3.29 21.14 42.54
N HIS A 79 2.21 21.13 41.77
CA HIS A 79 1.01 20.38 42.12
C HIS A 79 1.28 18.87 42.18
N GLN A 80 2.03 18.33 41.21
CA GLN A 80 2.43 16.93 41.18
C GLN A 80 3.35 16.57 42.36
N GLU A 81 4.30 17.44 42.70
CA GLU A 81 5.17 17.28 43.87
C GLU A 81 4.37 17.30 45.18
N TYR A 82 3.44 18.25 45.33
CA TYR A 82 2.56 18.35 46.49
C TYR A 82 1.66 17.11 46.66
N TYR A 83 1.04 16.65 45.57
CA TYR A 83 0.21 15.45 45.58
C TYR A 83 1.01 14.20 46.02
N ARG A 84 2.23 14.06 45.52
CA ARG A 84 3.14 12.97 45.89
C ARG A 84 3.56 13.06 47.36
N GLY A 85 3.90 14.25 47.84
CA GLY A 85 4.27 14.46 49.24
C GLY A 85 3.13 14.16 50.21
N ARG A 86 1.90 14.55 49.87
CA ARG A 86 0.72 14.30 50.72
C ARG A 86 0.36 12.81 50.81
N ASN A 87 0.54 12.08 49.72
CA ASN A 87 0.15 10.67 49.62
C ASN A 87 1.33 9.70 49.82
N ASN A 88 2.51 10.20 50.21
CA ASN A 88 3.75 9.42 50.34
C ASN A 88 4.08 8.57 49.09
N LEU A 89 3.83 9.11 47.89
CA LEU A 89 4.10 8.44 46.61
C LEU A 89 5.48 8.83 46.06
N THR A 90 6.22 7.86 45.55
CA THR A 90 7.49 8.11 44.85
C THR A 90 7.26 8.57 43.41
N ALA A 91 8.20 9.34 42.85
CA ALA A 91 8.15 9.64 41.43
C ALA A 91 8.25 8.35 40.59
N PRO A 92 7.34 8.10 39.64
CA PRO A 92 7.38 6.89 38.84
C PRO A 92 8.63 6.87 37.97
N VAL A 93 9.33 5.72 37.95
CA VAL A 93 10.57 5.52 37.20
C VAL A 93 10.31 5.63 35.69
N SER A 94 9.14 5.15 35.25
CA SER A 94 8.63 5.36 33.89
C SER A 94 7.71 6.58 33.88
N ARG A 95 7.99 7.56 33.02
CA ARG A 95 7.15 8.75 32.82
C ARG A 95 5.93 8.43 31.94
N THR A 96 5.17 7.40 32.33
CA THR A 96 4.05 6.84 31.56
C THR A 96 2.70 7.23 32.12
N ILE A 97 1.66 7.15 31.29
CA ILE A 97 0.28 7.46 31.70
C ILE A 97 -0.31 6.26 32.44
N PHE A 98 -0.28 5.07 31.81
CA PHE A 98 -0.77 3.83 32.40
C PHE A 98 0.39 3.04 32.99
N HIS A 99 0.47 2.94 34.32
CA HIS A 99 1.61 2.32 35.01
C HIS A 99 1.55 0.78 34.97
N ASP A 100 0.35 0.21 34.85
CA ASP A 100 0.12 -1.24 34.89
C ASP A 100 0.49 -1.94 33.57
N ILE A 101 0.63 -1.18 32.49
CA ILE A 101 0.80 -1.75 31.14
C ILE A 101 2.28 -1.82 30.78
N THR A 102 2.76 -3.06 30.62
CA THR A 102 4.14 -3.40 30.24
C THR A 102 4.17 -4.11 28.88
N ARG A 103 5.37 -4.42 28.37
CA ARG A 103 5.57 -5.20 27.14
C ARG A 103 4.90 -6.58 27.18
N LEU A 104 4.77 -7.20 28.35
CA LEU A 104 4.11 -8.50 28.49
C LEU A 104 2.63 -8.40 28.16
N HIS A 105 1.98 -7.32 28.60
CA HIS A 105 0.55 -7.08 28.38
C HIS A 105 0.19 -6.62 26.95
N LEU A 106 1.19 -6.41 26.09
CA LEU A 106 0.98 -5.96 24.71
C LEU A 106 0.16 -6.97 23.90
N ASP A 107 0.40 -8.26 24.11
CA ASP A 107 -0.14 -9.34 23.29
C ASP A 107 -1.46 -9.93 23.84
N ASP A 108 -1.91 -9.49 25.03
CA ASP A 108 -3.09 -10.04 25.73
C ASP A 108 -4.43 -9.61 25.12
N GLY A 109 -4.51 -8.39 24.57
CA GLY A 109 -5.76 -7.85 24.03
C GLY A 109 -5.65 -6.47 23.40
N LEU A 110 -6.64 -6.12 22.58
CA LEU A 110 -6.62 -4.89 21.77
C LEU A 110 -6.52 -3.61 22.62
N ILE A 111 -7.24 -3.55 23.74
CA ILE A 111 -7.22 -2.40 24.66
C ILE A 111 -5.85 -2.25 25.32
N ASN A 112 -5.25 -3.35 25.78
CA ASN A 112 -3.93 -3.33 26.40
C ASN A 112 -2.85 -2.93 25.38
N CYS A 113 -2.97 -3.40 24.14
CA CYS A 113 -2.14 -2.98 23.03
C CYS A 113 -2.25 -1.46 22.74
N ALA A 114 -3.48 -0.92 22.70
CA ALA A 114 -3.69 0.52 22.53
C ALA A 114 -3.07 1.34 23.68
N LYS A 115 -3.29 0.93 24.94
CA LYS A 115 -2.67 1.57 26.11
C LYS A 115 -1.14 1.52 26.06
N TYR A 116 -0.57 0.40 25.63
CA TYR A 116 0.87 0.26 25.45
C TYR A 116 1.40 1.22 24.39
N PHE A 117 0.74 1.33 23.23
CA PHE A 117 1.15 2.29 22.21
C PHE A 117 1.01 3.73 22.69
N ILE A 118 -0.07 4.10 23.40
CA ILE A 118 -0.19 5.45 23.97
C ILE A 118 1.00 5.79 24.88
N ASN A 119 1.47 4.84 25.69
CA ASN A 119 2.63 5.04 26.57
C ASN A 119 3.97 5.07 25.81
N TYR A 120 4.18 4.16 24.84
CA TYR A 120 5.49 3.86 24.28
C TYR A 120 5.59 4.03 22.76
N PHE A 121 4.65 4.75 22.12
CA PHE A 121 4.66 4.99 20.67
C PHE A 121 5.98 5.61 20.20
N PHE A 122 6.37 6.73 20.81
CA PHE A 122 7.61 7.42 20.45
C PHE A 122 8.86 6.64 20.87
N TYR A 123 8.78 5.83 21.93
CA TYR A 123 9.87 4.93 22.33
C TYR A 123 10.15 3.88 21.23
N LYS A 124 9.12 3.32 20.59
CA LYS A 124 9.29 2.31 19.53
C LYS A 124 9.49 2.90 18.13
N PHE A 125 8.77 3.96 17.75
CA PHE A 125 8.75 4.55 16.40
C PHE A 125 9.41 5.93 16.29
N GLY A 126 10.25 6.31 17.25
CA GLY A 126 10.81 7.66 17.33
C GLY A 126 11.77 8.01 16.19
N LEU A 127 12.56 7.06 15.68
CA LEU A 127 13.43 7.31 14.51
C LEU A 127 12.62 7.49 13.23
N GLU A 128 11.63 6.62 13.01
CA GLU A 128 10.76 6.64 11.84
C GLU A 128 9.96 7.95 11.77
N THR A 129 9.45 8.41 12.91
CA THR A 129 8.77 9.71 13.03
C THR A 129 9.73 10.88 12.82
N CYS A 130 10.97 10.84 13.34
CA CYS A 130 11.96 11.88 13.07
C CYS A 130 12.32 11.98 11.58
N PHE A 131 12.52 10.85 10.90
CA PHE A 131 12.81 10.85 9.46
C PHE A 131 11.63 11.35 8.64
N LEU A 132 10.40 10.97 9.00
CA LEU A 132 9.20 11.50 8.35
C LEU A 132 9.05 13.01 8.55
N MET A 133 9.33 13.51 9.76
CA MET A 133 9.35 14.95 10.04
C MET A 133 10.44 15.65 9.22
N SER A 134 11.62 15.07 9.07
CA SER A 134 12.68 15.64 8.22
C SER A 134 12.25 15.73 6.75
N VAL A 135 11.59 14.69 6.22
CA VAL A 135 11.04 14.72 4.86
C VAL A 135 9.92 15.76 4.73
N ASN A 136 9.11 15.94 5.78
CA ASN A 136 8.09 17.00 5.81
C ASN A 136 8.72 18.40 5.76
N VAL A 137 9.79 18.66 6.51
CA VAL A 137 10.55 19.93 6.42
C VAL A 137 11.03 20.16 4.98
N ILE A 138 11.64 19.13 4.37
CA ILE A 138 12.16 19.21 3.00
C ILE A 138 11.05 19.51 2.00
N GLY A 139 9.90 18.82 2.13
CA GLY A 139 8.77 18.94 1.23
C GLY A 139 8.01 20.27 1.33
N GLN A 140 7.89 20.85 2.53
CA GLN A 140 7.19 22.13 2.74
C GLN A 140 8.04 23.35 2.36
N ARG A 141 9.36 23.28 2.61
CA ARG A 141 10.27 24.42 2.38
C ARG A 141 10.76 24.53 0.95
N MET A 142 11.24 23.42 0.36
CA MET A 142 11.82 23.37 -0.99
C MET A 142 12.85 24.48 -1.29
N ASP A 143 13.66 24.84 -0.29
CA ASP A 143 14.65 25.90 -0.35
C ASP A 143 16.08 25.35 -0.16
N PHE A 144 17.07 26.25 -0.17
CA PHE A 144 18.47 25.89 0.07
C PHE A 144 18.69 25.15 1.40
N TYR A 145 18.01 25.56 2.48
CA TYR A 145 18.14 24.89 3.77
C TYR A 145 17.55 23.48 3.76
N ALA A 146 16.45 23.27 3.03
CA ALA A 146 15.91 21.94 2.81
C ALA A 146 16.91 21.01 2.10
N MET A 147 17.73 21.52 1.18
CA MET A 147 18.85 20.74 0.62
C MET A 147 19.88 20.35 1.69
N ILE A 148 20.23 21.25 2.61
CA ILE A 148 21.13 20.93 3.73
C ILE A 148 20.51 19.85 4.64
N HIS A 149 19.22 19.95 4.97
CA HIS A 149 18.52 18.93 5.73
C HIS A 149 18.49 17.58 4.99
N ALA A 150 18.33 17.58 3.67
CA ALA A 150 18.38 16.37 2.85
C ALA A 150 19.77 15.71 2.86
N CYS A 151 20.84 16.51 2.75
CA CYS A 151 22.22 16.01 2.86
C CYS A 151 22.50 15.35 4.21
N TRP A 152 22.05 15.97 5.31
CA TRP A 152 22.17 15.38 6.65
C TRP A 152 21.31 14.13 6.82
N LEU A 153 20.09 14.13 6.26
CA LEU A 153 19.22 12.96 6.25
C LEU A 153 19.89 11.78 5.54
N ILE A 154 20.50 11.99 4.37
CA ILE A 154 21.29 10.96 3.66
C ILE A 154 22.46 10.48 4.53
N ALA A 155 23.21 11.39 5.15
CA ALA A 155 24.35 11.04 6.01
C ALA A 155 23.94 10.16 7.20
N VAL A 156 22.78 10.43 7.80
CA VAL A 156 22.23 9.62 8.90
C VAL A 156 21.69 8.28 8.40
N LEU A 157 20.90 8.24 7.30
CA LEU A 157 20.37 6.99 6.74
C LEU A 157 21.45 6.07 6.17
N TYR A 158 22.59 6.62 5.74
CA TYR A 158 23.73 5.83 5.30
C TYR A 158 24.21 4.87 6.42
N ARG A 159 24.07 5.28 7.68
CA ARG A 159 24.29 4.42 8.84
C ARG A 159 23.05 3.52 9.05
N ARG A 160 23.10 2.31 8.50
CA ARG A 160 21.94 1.39 8.51
C ARG A 160 21.53 0.83 9.89
N ARG A 161 22.46 0.78 10.84
CA ARG A 161 22.25 0.19 12.17
C ARG A 161 21.83 1.25 13.18
N ARG A 162 20.80 0.98 13.97
CA ARG A 162 20.33 1.87 15.06
C ARG A 162 21.44 2.33 16.00
N LYS A 163 22.32 1.42 16.44
CA LYS A 163 23.46 1.75 17.32
C LYS A 163 24.41 2.76 16.68
N ALA A 164 24.68 2.64 15.38
CA ALA A 164 25.54 3.58 14.67
C ALA A 164 24.87 4.95 14.46
N ILE A 165 23.53 4.98 14.33
CA ILE A 165 22.77 6.23 14.30
C ILE A 165 22.82 6.92 15.67
N ALA A 166 22.69 6.17 16.77
CA ALA A 166 22.72 6.71 18.12
C ALA A 166 24.04 7.45 18.43
N GLU A 167 25.18 6.97 17.92
CA GLU A 167 26.49 7.61 18.10
C GLU A 167 26.59 9.00 17.43
N ILE A 168 25.98 9.19 16.25
CA ILE A 168 26.02 10.47 15.52
C ILE A 168 24.86 11.40 15.90
N TRP A 169 23.81 10.88 16.53
CA TRP A 169 22.58 11.61 16.83
C TRP A 169 22.78 12.91 17.64
N PRO A 170 23.66 12.98 18.66
CA PRO A 170 23.92 14.22 19.37
C PRO A 170 24.50 15.32 18.47
N LYS A 171 25.35 14.93 17.49
CA LYS A 171 25.91 15.86 16.50
C LYS A 171 24.82 16.39 15.56
N TYR A 172 23.88 15.52 15.16
CA TYR A 172 22.72 15.92 14.37
C TYR A 172 21.80 16.89 15.13
N CYS A 173 21.52 16.64 16.41
CA CYS A 173 20.73 17.56 17.25
C CYS A 173 21.41 18.93 17.39
N CYS A 174 22.74 18.95 17.59
CA CYS A 174 23.52 20.18 17.64
C CYS A 174 23.44 20.94 16.31
N PHE A 175 23.61 20.24 15.19
CA PHE A 175 23.46 20.81 13.86
C PHE A 175 22.08 21.46 13.65
N LEU A 176 20.99 20.76 14.00
CA LEU A 176 19.63 21.30 13.89
C LEU A 176 19.46 22.57 14.74
N ALA A 177 19.97 22.57 15.97
CA ALA A 177 19.94 23.74 16.85
C ALA A 177 20.73 24.93 16.27
N CYS A 178 21.93 24.69 15.72
CA CYS A 178 22.73 25.74 15.09
C CYS A 178 22.03 26.31 13.84
N ILE A 179 21.43 25.45 13.01
CA ILE A 179 20.75 25.89 11.79
C ILE A 179 19.50 26.70 12.09
N ILE A 180 18.65 26.28 13.03
CA ILE A 180 17.45 27.08 13.37
C ILE A 180 17.85 28.44 13.95
N THR A 181 18.89 28.50 14.79
CA THR A 181 19.42 29.77 15.31
C THR A 181 19.93 30.66 14.17
N PHE A 182 20.69 30.10 13.22
CA PHE A 182 21.21 30.85 12.08
C PHE A 182 20.08 31.35 11.16
N GLN A 183 19.08 30.53 10.87
CA GLN A 183 17.93 30.93 10.07
C GLN A 183 17.09 32.01 10.76
N TYR A 184 16.93 31.95 12.09
CA TYR A 184 16.27 33.01 12.85
C TYR A 184 17.02 34.35 12.75
N PHE A 185 18.37 34.33 12.83
CA PHE A 185 19.18 35.52 12.59
C PHE A 185 19.00 36.09 11.18
N ILE A 186 18.86 35.22 10.17
CA ILE A 186 18.55 35.67 8.81
C ILE A 186 17.16 36.30 8.74
N CYS A 187 16.15 35.74 9.40
CA CYS A 187 14.82 36.35 9.42
C CYS A 187 14.79 37.73 10.11
N ILE A 188 15.66 37.96 11.09
CA ILE A 188 15.82 39.28 11.74
C ILE A 188 16.42 40.30 10.77
N GLY A 189 17.42 39.88 9.99
CA GLY A 189 18.12 40.75 9.04
C GLY A 189 18.94 41.88 9.72
N ILE A 190 19.45 42.79 8.91
CA ILE A 190 20.22 43.96 9.35
C ILE A 190 19.25 45.06 9.81
N PRO A 191 19.60 45.86 10.85
CA PRO A 191 18.83 47.03 11.25
C PRO A 191 18.55 47.96 10.05
N PRO A 192 17.31 48.41 9.83
CA PRO A 192 16.96 49.24 8.69
C PRO A 192 17.35 50.73 8.88
N ALA A 193 17.58 51.19 10.11
CA ALA A 193 17.91 52.57 10.45
C ALA A 193 19.14 53.19 9.72
N PRO A 194 20.27 52.49 9.48
CA PRO A 194 21.41 53.05 8.74
C PRO A 194 21.19 53.22 7.23
N CYS A 195 20.00 52.94 6.68
CA CYS A 195 19.69 53.08 5.25
C CYS A 195 20.68 52.37 4.31
N ARG A 196 21.23 51.23 4.75
CA ARG A 196 22.12 50.40 3.93
C ARG A 196 21.34 49.19 3.41
N ASP A 197 21.29 49.09 2.09
CA ASP A 197 20.69 47.94 1.42
C ASP A 197 21.68 46.77 1.34
N TYR A 198 21.16 45.59 1.01
CA TYR A 198 21.95 44.37 0.95
C TYR A 198 22.80 44.27 -0.33
N PRO A 199 23.97 43.59 -0.27
CA PRO A 199 24.89 43.50 -1.40
C PRO A 199 24.32 42.87 -2.68
N TRP A 200 23.37 41.93 -2.56
CA TRP A 200 22.73 41.29 -3.74
C TRP A 200 21.78 42.20 -4.52
N ARG A 201 21.51 43.42 -4.03
CA ARG A 201 20.72 44.44 -4.74
C ARG A 201 21.57 45.56 -5.37
N PHE A 202 22.89 45.54 -5.17
CA PHE A 202 23.80 46.53 -5.75
C PHE A 202 23.95 46.36 -7.26
N LYS A 203 24.33 47.46 -7.94
CA LYS A 203 24.64 47.45 -9.38
C LYS A 203 25.77 46.46 -9.68
N GLY A 204 25.48 45.49 -10.56
CA GLY A 204 26.38 44.39 -10.91
C GLY A 204 26.03 43.04 -10.28
N ALA A 205 25.11 43.00 -9.32
CA ALA A 205 24.55 41.75 -8.80
C ALA A 205 23.43 41.23 -9.74
N SER A 206 23.46 39.93 -10.04
CA SER A 206 22.51 39.24 -10.94
C SER A 206 21.58 38.28 -10.18
N PHE A 207 21.07 38.72 -9.03
CA PHE A 207 20.11 37.97 -8.23
C PHE A 207 18.69 38.47 -8.47
N ASN A 208 17.84 37.62 -9.06
CA ASN A 208 16.40 37.85 -9.18
C ASN A 208 15.67 37.64 -7.84
N ASP A 209 14.50 38.24 -7.67
CA ASP A 209 13.64 38.05 -6.49
C ASP A 209 13.39 36.57 -6.15
N ASN A 210 13.13 35.77 -7.18
CA ASN A 210 12.89 34.33 -7.03
C ASN A 210 14.11 33.56 -6.49
N ILE A 211 15.34 33.90 -6.91
CA ILE A 211 16.54 33.20 -6.42
C ILE A 211 16.89 33.64 -5.00
N ILE A 212 16.70 34.93 -4.66
CA ILE A 212 16.88 35.44 -3.30
C ILE A 212 15.95 34.71 -2.33
N LYS A 213 14.68 34.55 -2.73
CA LYS A 213 13.70 33.80 -1.96
C LYS A 213 14.07 32.32 -1.79
N TRP A 214 14.56 31.67 -2.84
CA TRP A 214 14.95 30.25 -2.79
C TRP A 214 16.19 30.01 -1.92
N LEU A 215 17.17 30.92 -1.96
CA LEU A 215 18.36 30.89 -1.09
C LEU A 215 18.03 31.21 0.37
N TYR A 216 16.82 31.72 0.63
CA TYR A 216 16.37 32.18 1.94
C TYR A 216 17.31 33.24 2.53
N PHE A 217 17.73 34.19 1.67
CA PHE A 217 18.50 35.35 2.10
C PHE A 217 17.59 36.40 2.75
N PRO A 218 18.12 37.21 3.68
CA PRO A 218 17.36 38.35 4.18
C PRO A 218 17.13 39.33 3.03
N ASP A 219 16.00 40.04 2.99
CA ASP A 219 15.79 41.08 1.99
C ASP A 219 14.68 42.02 2.47
N PHE A 220 14.77 43.30 2.09
CA PHE A 220 13.76 44.28 2.49
C PHE A 220 12.54 44.30 1.53
N ILE A 221 12.69 43.81 0.30
CA ILE A 221 11.61 43.69 -0.68
C ILE A 221 10.92 42.33 -0.50
N VAL A 222 11.66 41.24 -0.63
CA VAL A 222 11.13 39.87 -0.51
C VAL A 222 11.53 39.28 0.85
N ARG A 223 10.74 39.57 1.88
CA ARG A 223 11.04 39.08 3.23
C ARG A 223 10.98 37.54 3.30
N PRO A 224 11.99 36.89 3.92
CA PRO A 224 11.94 35.46 4.15
C PRO A 224 10.76 35.12 5.08
N ASN A 225 10.01 34.06 4.75
CA ASN A 225 8.83 33.69 5.53
C ASN A 225 9.27 33.02 6.85
N PRO A 226 8.97 33.62 8.03
CA PRO A 226 9.39 33.06 9.31
C PRO A 226 8.58 31.82 9.73
N VAL A 227 7.43 31.56 9.10
CA VAL A 227 6.60 30.38 9.42
C VAL A 227 7.34 29.07 9.13
N PHE A 228 8.30 29.08 8.20
CA PHE A 228 9.09 27.88 7.90
C PHE A 228 9.91 27.37 9.09
N LEU A 229 10.35 28.26 9.99
CA LEU A 229 11.07 27.91 11.21
C LEU A 229 10.27 26.99 12.15
N VAL A 230 8.94 27.02 12.06
CA VAL A 230 8.08 26.13 12.87
C VAL A 230 8.31 24.67 12.50
N TYR A 231 8.55 24.37 11.22
CA TYR A 231 8.81 23.00 10.77
C TYR A 231 10.17 22.50 11.28
N ASP A 232 11.20 23.34 11.24
CA ASP A 232 12.52 23.04 11.78
C ASP A 232 12.50 22.89 13.31
N PHE A 233 11.70 23.71 14.00
CA PHE A 233 11.47 23.59 15.43
C PHE A 233 10.82 22.25 15.79
N MET A 234 9.79 21.84 15.06
CA MET A 234 9.13 20.54 15.28
C MET A 234 10.10 19.38 15.02
N LEU A 235 10.95 19.48 13.99
CA LEU A 235 12.00 18.49 13.74
C LEU A 235 13.02 18.44 14.89
N LEU A 236 13.48 19.59 15.38
CA LEU A 236 14.40 19.68 16.52
C LEU A 236 13.78 19.11 17.80
N LEU A 237 12.50 19.39 18.05
CA LEU A 237 11.76 18.84 19.18
C LEU A 237 11.72 17.31 19.09
N CYS A 238 11.30 16.74 17.96
CA CYS A 238 11.31 15.30 17.75
C CYS A 238 12.72 14.69 17.90
N ALA A 239 13.75 15.32 17.34
CA ALA A 239 15.13 14.85 17.43
C ALA A 239 15.66 14.87 18.88
N SER A 240 15.30 15.90 19.66
CA SER A 240 15.67 16.02 21.07
C SER A 240 14.98 14.95 21.94
N LEU A 241 13.70 14.67 21.68
CA LEU A 241 12.99 13.56 22.32
C LEU A 241 13.63 12.22 21.93
N GLN A 242 14.00 12.03 20.66
CA GLN A 242 14.63 10.79 20.21
C GLN A 242 16.03 10.60 20.83
N ARG A 243 16.76 11.69 21.08
CA ARG A 243 18.02 11.64 21.84
C ARG A 243 17.78 11.12 23.25
N GLN A 244 16.76 11.64 23.94
CA GLN A 244 16.38 11.16 25.28
C GLN A 244 16.04 9.66 25.25
N ILE A 245 15.31 9.20 24.23
CA ILE A 245 14.99 7.77 24.06
C ILE A 245 16.26 6.92 23.90
N PHE A 246 17.27 7.37 23.17
CA PHE A 246 18.55 6.66 23.05
C PHE A 246 19.32 6.55 24.38
N GLU A 247 19.19 7.55 25.26
CA GLU A 247 19.79 7.49 26.59
C GLU A 247 18.98 6.55 27.51
N ASP A 248 17.65 6.57 27.41
CA ASP A 248 16.75 5.77 28.25
C ASP A 248 16.67 4.29 27.85
N GLU A 249 16.83 3.93 26.58
CA GLU A 249 16.81 2.52 26.11
C GLU A 249 17.97 1.67 26.68
N ASN A 250 19.03 2.34 27.15
CA ASN A 250 20.16 1.69 27.81
C ASN A 250 19.89 1.35 29.29
N LYS A 251 18.86 1.94 29.91
CA LYS A 251 18.51 1.69 31.31
C LYS A 251 17.73 0.37 31.45
N ALA A 252 18.24 -0.53 32.28
CA ALA A 252 17.64 -1.86 32.49
C ALA A 252 16.18 -1.79 32.97
N ALA A 253 15.86 -0.87 33.89
CA ALA A 253 14.50 -0.70 34.42
C ALA A 253 13.47 -0.38 33.30
N VAL A 254 13.85 0.51 32.37
CA VAL A 254 12.98 0.87 31.23
C VAL A 254 12.88 -0.28 30.24
N ARG A 255 13.98 -1.01 30.01
CA ARG A 255 14.00 -2.17 29.10
C ARG A 255 13.04 -3.28 29.53
N ILE A 256 12.91 -3.52 30.83
CA ILE A 256 11.99 -4.55 31.35
C ILE A 256 10.53 -4.13 31.12
N MET A 257 10.21 -2.85 31.35
CA MET A 257 8.83 -2.34 31.21
C MET A 257 8.40 -2.15 29.75
N ALA A 258 9.22 -1.44 28.96
CA ALA A 258 8.92 -1.06 27.58
C ALA A 258 9.42 -2.08 26.53
N GLY A 259 10.15 -3.09 26.97
CA GLY A 259 10.78 -4.09 26.13
C GLY A 259 12.04 -3.60 25.40
N ASP A 260 12.80 -4.56 24.88
CA ASP A 260 13.99 -4.29 24.09
C ASP A 260 13.64 -3.63 22.74
N ASN A 261 14.54 -2.76 22.29
CA ASN A 261 14.44 -2.04 21.01
C ASN A 261 15.66 -2.28 20.10
N VAL A 262 16.55 -3.19 20.51
CA VAL A 262 17.70 -3.62 19.72
C VAL A 262 17.25 -4.40 18.47
N GLU A 263 17.91 -4.14 17.35
CA GLU A 263 17.69 -4.85 16.09
C GLU A 263 18.07 -6.33 16.22
N ILE A 264 17.23 -7.23 15.69
CA ILE A 264 17.49 -8.67 15.68
C ILE A 264 18.70 -8.98 14.80
N CYS A 265 19.50 -9.99 15.16
CA CYS A 265 20.63 -10.41 14.35
C CYS A 265 20.16 -10.91 12.96
N MET A 266 20.78 -10.40 11.89
CA MET A 266 20.33 -10.59 10.50
C MET A 266 20.61 -11.99 9.92
N ASN A 267 21.39 -12.82 10.63
CA ASN A 267 21.81 -14.16 10.17
C ASN A 267 20.94 -15.30 10.75
N LEU A 268 19.79 -15.00 11.36
CA LEU A 268 18.98 -16.04 12.00
C LEU A 268 18.12 -16.80 10.97
N ASP A 269 18.20 -18.12 11.01
CA ASP A 269 17.27 -19.00 10.30
C ASP A 269 15.99 -19.19 11.12
N ALA A 270 14.84 -18.86 10.51
CA ALA A 270 13.53 -18.92 11.15
C ALA A 270 13.13 -20.34 11.62
N ALA A 271 13.65 -21.40 10.98
CA ALA A 271 13.27 -22.78 11.26
C ALA A 271 13.85 -23.32 12.57
N SER A 272 15.09 -22.96 12.91
CA SER A 272 15.74 -23.39 14.16
C SER A 272 15.38 -22.47 15.34
N PHE A 273 14.95 -21.24 15.06
CA PHE A 273 14.70 -20.23 16.11
C PHE A 273 13.22 -20.05 16.49
N SER A 274 12.26 -20.66 15.79
CA SER A 274 10.84 -20.60 16.18
C SER A 274 10.61 -21.01 17.65
N GLN A 275 11.37 -22.01 18.13
CA GLN A 275 11.28 -22.50 19.52
C GLN A 275 11.90 -21.55 20.57
N HIS A 276 12.77 -20.63 20.16
CA HIS A 276 13.47 -19.68 21.05
C HIS A 276 12.90 -18.25 20.96
N ASN A 277 11.85 -18.05 20.16
CA ASN A 277 11.21 -16.75 19.99
C ASN A 277 10.38 -16.39 21.25
N PRO A 278 10.60 -15.24 21.90
CA PRO A 278 9.81 -14.82 23.05
C PRO A 278 8.35 -14.47 22.71
N VAL A 279 8.02 -14.29 21.42
CA VAL A 279 6.69 -13.89 20.98
C VAL A 279 5.83 -15.13 20.67
N PRO A 280 4.60 -15.24 21.23
CA PRO A 280 3.71 -16.35 20.94
C PRO A 280 3.25 -16.36 19.47
N ASP A 281 2.89 -17.54 18.98
CA ASP A 281 2.33 -17.70 17.63
C ASP A 281 0.94 -17.04 17.56
N PHE A 282 0.75 -16.22 16.52
CA PHE A 282 -0.46 -15.45 16.24
C PHE A 282 -1.10 -15.80 14.89
N ILE A 283 -0.51 -16.70 14.10
CA ILE A 283 -0.97 -17.03 12.73
C ILE A 283 -2.39 -17.61 12.74
N HIS A 284 -2.70 -18.41 13.77
CA HIS A 284 -3.97 -19.10 13.92
C HIS A 284 -5.13 -18.22 14.41
N CYS A 285 -4.94 -16.90 14.53
CA CYS A 285 -5.99 -15.91 14.81
C CYS A 285 -6.94 -16.27 15.98
N ARG A 286 -6.39 -16.59 17.16
CA ARG A 286 -7.22 -16.91 18.34
C ARG A 286 -7.93 -15.68 18.92
N SER A 287 -7.34 -14.50 18.76
CA SER A 287 -7.89 -13.23 19.22
C SER A 287 -8.08 -12.23 18.07
N TYR A 288 -8.93 -11.21 18.29
CA TYR A 288 -9.06 -10.08 17.34
C TYR A 288 -7.75 -9.33 17.12
N LEU A 289 -6.92 -9.26 18.16
CA LEU A 289 -5.59 -8.65 18.07
C LEU A 289 -4.68 -9.49 17.16
N ASP A 290 -4.75 -10.81 17.23
CA ASP A 290 -3.98 -11.69 16.33
C ASP A 290 -4.41 -11.55 14.88
N MET A 291 -5.72 -11.41 14.61
CA MET A 291 -6.21 -11.10 13.26
C MET A 291 -5.59 -9.79 12.73
N SER A 292 -5.55 -8.73 13.56
CA SER A 292 -4.90 -7.47 13.18
C SER A 292 -3.40 -7.63 12.95
N LYS A 293 -2.71 -8.44 13.76
CA LYS A 293 -1.29 -8.76 13.58
C LYS A 293 -1.05 -9.47 12.27
N VAL A 294 -1.83 -10.50 11.93
CA VAL A 294 -1.69 -11.21 10.64
C VAL A 294 -1.85 -10.25 9.47
N ILE A 295 -2.87 -9.38 9.51
CA ILE A 295 -3.08 -8.36 8.46
C ILE A 295 -1.87 -7.43 8.33
N VAL A 296 -1.35 -6.91 9.45
CA VAL A 296 -0.24 -5.95 9.46
C VAL A 296 1.11 -6.61 9.13
N PHE A 297 1.40 -7.81 9.62
CA PHE A 297 2.71 -8.44 9.43
C PHE A 297 2.81 -9.23 8.11
N SER A 298 1.69 -9.76 7.58
CA SER A 298 1.68 -10.54 6.33
C SER A 298 1.29 -9.69 5.11
N TYR A 299 0.14 -9.01 5.15
CA TYR A 299 -0.43 -8.36 3.96
C TYR A 299 0.06 -6.93 3.70
N LEU A 300 0.65 -6.28 4.70
CA LEU A 300 1.20 -4.93 4.55
C LEU A 300 2.27 -4.85 3.46
N PHE A 301 3.05 -5.92 3.24
CA PHE A 301 4.06 -5.95 2.18
C PHE A 301 3.45 -5.65 0.80
N TRP A 302 2.37 -6.35 0.45
CA TRP A 302 1.69 -6.16 -0.83
C TRP A 302 1.03 -4.78 -0.92
N PHE A 303 0.47 -4.29 0.19
CA PHE A 303 -0.07 -2.95 0.27
C PHE A 303 0.99 -1.87 0.00
N VAL A 304 2.19 -2.01 0.58
CA VAL A 304 3.32 -1.08 0.34
C VAL A 304 3.73 -1.10 -1.14
N LEU A 305 3.75 -2.27 -1.79
CA LEU A 305 4.00 -2.36 -3.23
C LEU A 305 2.93 -1.62 -4.06
N THR A 306 1.65 -1.70 -3.67
CA THR A 306 0.58 -0.91 -4.31
C THR A 306 0.82 0.60 -4.13
N ILE A 307 1.25 1.06 -2.96
CA ILE A 307 1.58 2.48 -2.74
C ILE A 307 2.78 2.92 -3.60
N ILE A 308 3.80 2.08 -3.77
CA ILE A 308 4.94 2.36 -4.67
C ILE A 308 4.43 2.47 -6.12
N PHE A 309 3.54 1.57 -6.55
CA PHE A 309 2.93 1.64 -7.87
C PHE A 309 2.12 2.92 -8.11
N ILE A 310 1.29 3.33 -7.13
CA ILE A 310 0.54 4.58 -7.18
C ILE A 310 1.50 5.78 -7.25
N THR A 311 2.58 5.76 -6.47
CA THR A 311 3.61 6.82 -6.49
C THR A 311 4.31 6.89 -7.85
N GLY A 312 4.54 5.75 -8.51
CA GLY A 312 5.14 5.66 -9.83
C GLY A 312 4.20 5.99 -11.01
N THR A 313 2.88 5.96 -10.81
CA THR A 313 1.90 6.21 -11.90
C THR A 313 1.21 7.56 -11.81
N THR A 314 1.08 8.12 -10.60
CA THR A 314 0.34 9.39 -10.38
C THR A 314 1.01 10.61 -11.00
N ARG A 315 2.34 10.60 -11.19
CA ARG A 315 3.12 11.72 -11.73
C ARG A 315 3.98 11.28 -12.91
N ILE A 316 4.11 12.14 -13.91
CA ILE A 316 4.92 11.89 -15.11
C ILE A 316 6.33 12.45 -14.86
N SER A 317 7.27 11.60 -14.49
CA SER A 317 8.67 12.00 -14.27
C SER A 317 9.60 10.83 -14.52
N ILE A 318 10.83 11.09 -14.96
CA ILE A 318 11.88 10.07 -15.06
C ILE A 318 12.11 9.33 -13.73
N PHE A 319 11.93 10.01 -12.59
CA PHE A 319 12.04 9.40 -11.26
C PHE A 319 10.95 8.36 -10.99
N CYS A 320 9.81 8.47 -11.66
CA CYS A 320 8.71 7.52 -11.51
C CYS A 320 9.03 6.18 -12.18
N MET A 321 9.83 6.16 -13.24
CA MET A 321 10.27 4.92 -13.89
C MET A 321 11.01 4.00 -12.92
N GLY A 322 11.88 4.54 -12.05
CA GLY A 322 12.57 3.72 -11.05
C GLY A 322 11.62 3.10 -10.01
N TYR A 323 10.55 3.80 -9.63
CA TYR A 323 9.52 3.21 -8.75
C TYR A 323 8.75 2.09 -9.45
N LEU A 324 8.41 2.25 -10.73
CA LEU A 324 7.73 1.20 -11.50
C LEU A 324 8.61 -0.04 -11.69
N VAL A 325 9.89 0.15 -12.04
CA VAL A 325 10.85 -0.95 -12.17
C VAL A 325 11.00 -1.70 -10.85
N ALA A 326 11.16 -0.98 -9.73
CA ALA A 326 11.25 -1.59 -8.41
C ALA A 326 9.95 -2.34 -8.05
N CYS A 327 8.78 -1.75 -8.32
CA CYS A 327 7.49 -2.37 -8.06
C CYS A 327 7.32 -3.68 -8.84
N PHE A 328 7.57 -3.68 -10.15
CA PHE A 328 7.46 -4.90 -10.95
C PHE A 328 8.46 -5.97 -10.53
N TYR A 329 9.69 -5.57 -10.17
CA TYR A 329 10.68 -6.50 -9.63
C TYR A 329 10.20 -7.18 -8.34
N PHE A 330 9.68 -6.41 -7.38
CA PHE A 330 9.18 -6.96 -6.11
C PHE A 330 7.86 -7.72 -6.25
N LEU A 331 6.99 -7.37 -7.21
CA LEU A 331 5.78 -8.13 -7.49
C LEU A 331 6.10 -9.49 -8.12
N LEU A 332 7.07 -9.55 -9.04
CA LEU A 332 7.45 -10.79 -9.69
C LEU A 332 8.23 -11.74 -8.77
N PHE A 333 9.20 -11.22 -8.02
CA PHE A 333 10.09 -12.02 -7.17
C PHE A 333 9.72 -11.99 -5.69
N GLY A 334 8.63 -11.33 -5.30
CA GLY A 334 8.28 -11.05 -3.90
C GLY A 334 8.10 -12.31 -3.05
N GLY A 335 7.39 -13.31 -3.57
CA GLY A 335 7.18 -14.59 -2.87
C GLY A 335 8.48 -15.31 -2.54
N ASP A 336 9.38 -15.41 -3.51
CA ASP A 336 10.70 -16.04 -3.33
C ASP A 336 11.64 -15.20 -2.46
N LEU A 337 11.51 -13.87 -2.50
CA LEU A 337 12.29 -12.94 -1.68
C LEU A 337 11.93 -13.04 -0.19
N LEU A 338 10.66 -13.32 0.15
CA LEU A 338 10.21 -13.53 1.53
C LEU A 338 10.75 -14.84 2.13
N LEU A 339 11.05 -15.83 1.29
CA LEU A 339 11.65 -17.11 1.69
C LEU A 339 13.16 -17.01 1.95
N LYS A 340 13.84 -16.06 1.30
CA LYS A 340 15.27 -15.78 1.49
C LYS A 340 15.56 -15.20 2.88
N PRO A 341 16.79 -15.36 3.40
CA PRO A 341 17.15 -14.81 4.71
C PRO A 341 16.98 -13.29 4.75
N ILE A 342 16.59 -12.77 5.92
CA ILE A 342 16.20 -11.37 6.16
C ILE A 342 17.29 -10.38 5.69
N LYS A 343 18.57 -10.77 5.76
CA LYS A 343 19.71 -9.99 5.28
C LYS A 343 19.62 -9.60 3.79
N SER A 344 19.14 -10.52 2.95
CA SER A 344 19.04 -10.27 1.50
C SER A 344 17.90 -9.31 1.19
N ILE A 345 16.70 -9.56 1.73
CA ILE A 345 15.53 -8.69 1.56
C ILE A 345 15.80 -7.28 2.10
N LEU A 346 16.39 -7.15 3.30
CA LEU A 346 16.74 -5.83 3.86
C LEU A 346 17.74 -5.07 2.98
N ARG A 347 18.67 -5.75 2.30
CA ARG A 347 19.61 -5.08 1.39
C ARG A 347 18.89 -4.45 0.20
N TYR A 348 17.98 -5.18 -0.45
CA TYR A 348 17.18 -4.65 -1.56
C TYR A 348 16.22 -3.55 -1.07
N TRP A 349 15.65 -3.71 0.12
CA TRP A 349 14.77 -2.72 0.72
C TRP A 349 15.50 -1.41 1.08
N ASP A 350 16.71 -1.51 1.63
CA ASP A 350 17.57 -0.35 1.90
C ASP A 350 17.97 0.37 0.59
N TRP A 351 18.15 -0.35 -0.52
CA TRP A 351 18.36 0.27 -1.85
C TRP A 351 17.13 1.03 -2.32
N LEU A 352 15.93 0.50 -2.08
CA LEU A 352 14.68 1.18 -2.40
C LEU A 352 14.45 2.44 -1.54
N ILE A 353 14.76 2.38 -0.24
CA ILE A 353 14.73 3.55 0.65
C ILE A 353 15.74 4.60 0.18
N ALA A 354 16.97 4.18 -0.18
CA ALA A 354 17.98 5.08 -0.71
C ALA A 354 17.53 5.73 -2.02
N TYR A 355 16.87 4.99 -2.92
CA TYR A 355 16.28 5.53 -4.14
C TYR A 355 15.21 6.59 -3.84
N ASN A 356 14.30 6.32 -2.90
CA ASN A 356 13.25 7.28 -2.53
C ASN A 356 13.85 8.58 -1.96
N VAL A 357 14.81 8.49 -1.03
CA VAL A 357 15.48 9.69 -0.47
C VAL A 357 16.28 10.44 -1.54
N PHE A 358 16.90 9.71 -2.48
CA PHE A 358 17.58 10.30 -3.63
C PHE A 358 16.60 11.09 -4.52
N VAL A 359 15.43 10.53 -4.82
CA VAL A 359 14.38 11.22 -5.59
C VAL A 359 13.92 12.50 -4.88
N ILE A 360 13.67 12.44 -3.57
CA ILE A 360 13.28 13.63 -2.77
C ILE A 360 14.37 14.71 -2.85
N THR A 361 15.63 14.31 -2.70
CA THR A 361 16.78 15.23 -2.73
C THR A 361 16.96 15.83 -4.13
N MET A 362 16.85 15.03 -5.18
CA MET A 362 16.97 15.51 -6.56
C MET A 362 15.82 16.44 -6.93
N LYS A 363 14.58 16.16 -6.50
CA LYS A 363 13.45 17.09 -6.68
C LYS A 363 13.70 18.42 -5.97
N ASN A 364 14.31 18.41 -4.78
CA ASN A 364 14.69 19.63 -4.09
C ASN A 364 15.77 20.41 -4.87
N ILE A 365 16.85 19.76 -5.33
CA ILE A 365 17.90 20.43 -6.11
C ILE A 365 17.34 21.02 -7.42
N LEU A 366 16.48 20.27 -8.11
CA LEU A 366 15.81 20.72 -9.33
C LEU A 366 14.81 21.87 -9.08
N SER A 367 14.37 22.08 -7.84
CA SER A 367 13.51 23.22 -7.48
C SER A 367 14.22 24.57 -7.70
N ILE A 368 15.55 24.62 -7.71
CA ILE A 368 16.32 25.83 -8.06
C ILE A 368 15.97 26.30 -9.47
N GLY A 369 15.98 25.37 -10.43
CA GLY A 369 15.63 25.66 -11.82
C GLY A 369 14.16 26.04 -11.96
N ALA A 370 13.28 25.33 -11.25
CA ALA A 370 11.83 25.51 -11.33
C ALA A 370 11.34 26.82 -10.67
N CYS A 371 11.89 27.20 -9.51
CA CYS A 371 11.46 28.39 -8.76
C CYS A 371 12.35 29.61 -9.11
N GLY A 372 13.67 29.43 -9.24
CA GLY A 372 14.62 30.53 -9.44
C GLY A 372 14.75 31.01 -10.89
N TYR A 373 14.84 30.08 -11.86
CA TYR A 373 15.17 30.38 -13.26
C TYR A 373 14.03 30.07 -14.25
N ILE A 374 12.78 30.09 -13.78
CA ILE A 374 11.61 29.70 -14.58
C ILE A 374 11.49 30.45 -15.91
N GLY A 375 11.77 31.76 -15.94
CA GLY A 375 11.65 32.59 -17.15
C GLY A 375 12.64 32.17 -18.25
N THR A 376 13.90 31.94 -17.90
CA THR A 376 14.92 31.47 -18.85
C THR A 376 14.71 30.02 -19.26
N LEU A 377 14.21 29.18 -18.35
CA LEU A 377 14.06 27.74 -18.57
C LEU A 377 12.89 27.42 -19.51
N VAL A 378 11.79 28.17 -19.38
CA VAL A 378 10.61 28.05 -20.26
C VAL A 378 10.96 28.39 -21.71
N HIS A 379 11.83 29.37 -21.94
CA HIS A 379 12.20 29.80 -23.29
C HIS A 379 13.26 28.90 -23.93
N ASN A 380 14.24 28.42 -23.16
CA ASN A 380 15.40 27.71 -23.71
C ASN A 380 15.30 26.18 -23.63
N SER A 381 14.51 25.61 -22.70
CA SER A 381 14.57 24.16 -22.40
C SER A 381 13.25 23.61 -21.84
N CYS A 382 12.16 23.74 -22.59
CA CYS A 382 10.86 23.15 -22.21
C CYS A 382 10.92 21.61 -22.07
N TRP A 383 11.77 20.92 -22.85
CA TRP A 383 11.95 19.46 -22.74
C TRP A 383 12.40 19.02 -21.32
N LEU A 384 13.25 19.82 -20.67
CA LEU A 384 13.76 19.54 -19.33
C LEU A 384 12.65 19.69 -18.28
N ILE A 385 11.80 20.71 -18.45
CA ILE A 385 10.64 20.96 -17.59
C ILE A 385 9.68 19.78 -17.65
N GLN A 386 9.40 19.26 -18.85
CA GLN A 386 8.49 18.14 -19.05
C GLN A 386 9.08 16.80 -18.57
N ALA A 387 10.37 16.53 -18.81
CA ALA A 387 11.00 15.27 -18.42
C ALA A 387 11.08 15.05 -16.89
N PHE A 388 11.30 16.13 -16.14
CA PHE A 388 11.41 16.09 -14.68
C PHE A 388 10.16 16.59 -13.95
N SER A 389 9.15 17.08 -14.67
CA SER A 389 7.96 17.76 -14.11
C SER A 389 8.35 18.88 -13.13
N LEU A 390 9.11 19.84 -13.66
CA LEU A 390 9.61 20.98 -12.88
C LEU A 390 8.49 22.01 -12.67
N ALA A 391 7.94 22.08 -11.46
CA ALA A 391 7.08 23.18 -11.06
C ALA A 391 7.31 23.59 -9.61
N CYS A 392 7.20 24.89 -9.35
CA CYS A 392 7.33 25.44 -8.00
C CYS A 392 6.00 25.27 -7.25
N THR A 393 5.99 24.49 -6.17
CA THR A 393 4.79 24.21 -5.37
C THR A 393 4.58 25.21 -4.22
N VAL A 394 5.62 25.95 -3.85
CA VAL A 394 5.59 26.93 -2.76
C VAL A 394 4.94 28.22 -3.23
N LYS A 395 4.04 28.78 -2.41
CA LYS A 395 3.31 30.01 -2.74
C LYS A 395 4.23 31.25 -2.74
N GLY A 396 3.91 32.23 -3.59
CA GLY A 396 4.54 33.55 -3.61
C GLY A 396 5.82 33.66 -4.45
N TYR A 397 6.04 32.77 -5.42
CA TYR A 397 7.04 32.97 -6.47
C TYR A 397 6.37 33.64 -7.66
N GLN A 398 7.11 34.50 -8.39
CA GLN A 398 6.61 35.07 -9.63
C GLN A 398 6.64 34.00 -10.72
N MET A 399 5.46 33.62 -11.23
CA MET A 399 5.30 32.65 -12.30
C MET A 399 5.09 33.36 -13.65
N PRO A 400 5.61 32.83 -14.76
CA PRO A 400 5.37 33.39 -16.09
C PRO A 400 3.89 33.29 -16.47
N ALA A 401 3.43 34.17 -17.35
CA ALA A 401 2.06 34.20 -17.83
C ALA A 401 1.72 32.94 -18.65
N ALA A 402 0.45 32.49 -18.57
CA ALA A 402 -0.03 31.24 -19.18
C ALA A 402 0.11 31.14 -20.72
N ASN A 403 0.41 32.25 -21.40
CA ASN A 403 0.61 32.31 -22.86
C ASN A 403 2.05 31.98 -23.31
N SER A 404 2.86 31.40 -22.43
CA SER A 404 4.24 30.97 -22.72
C SER A 404 4.30 29.68 -23.56
N PRO A 405 5.38 29.43 -24.33
CA PRO A 405 5.49 28.27 -25.24
C PRO A 405 5.47 26.89 -24.55
N CYS A 406 5.49 26.84 -23.22
CA CYS A 406 5.52 25.62 -22.41
C CYS A 406 4.41 25.67 -21.35
N THR A 407 3.58 24.62 -21.28
CA THR A 407 2.58 24.47 -20.21
C THR A 407 3.24 23.89 -18.96
N LEU A 408 3.12 24.59 -17.82
CA LEU A 408 3.67 24.12 -16.55
C LEU A 408 2.74 23.12 -15.86
N PRO A 409 3.21 21.94 -15.46
CA PRO A 409 2.42 20.93 -14.75
C PRO A 409 2.35 21.27 -13.25
N SER A 410 1.71 22.38 -12.90
CA SER A 410 1.62 22.90 -11.53
C SER A 410 0.93 21.94 -10.54
N GLY A 411 0.04 21.08 -11.05
CA GLY A 411 -0.62 20.04 -10.27
C GLY A 411 0.25 18.81 -9.99
N GLU A 412 1.42 18.65 -10.64
CA GLU A 412 2.20 17.40 -10.68
C GLU A 412 3.52 17.38 -9.89
N ALA A 413 4.13 18.53 -9.62
CA ALA A 413 5.46 18.62 -8.99
C ALA A 413 5.50 18.39 -7.46
N GLY A 414 4.45 17.79 -6.87
CA GLY A 414 4.36 17.57 -5.42
C GLY A 414 5.22 16.39 -4.92
N ILE A 415 5.82 16.54 -3.73
CA ILE A 415 6.59 15.49 -3.01
C ILE A 415 5.70 14.63 -2.09
N ILE A 416 4.41 14.95 -1.97
CA ILE A 416 3.50 14.31 -0.99
C ILE A 416 3.47 12.78 -1.12
N TRP A 417 3.35 12.25 -2.33
CA TRP A 417 3.35 10.80 -2.57
C TRP A 417 4.71 10.15 -2.26
N ASP A 418 5.83 10.83 -2.52
CA ASP A 418 7.16 10.34 -2.15
C ASP A 418 7.29 10.23 -0.61
N SER A 419 6.76 11.20 0.13
CA SER A 419 6.74 11.20 1.61
C SER A 419 5.87 10.07 2.18
N ILE A 420 4.69 9.84 1.58
CA ILE A 420 3.80 8.72 1.97
C ILE A 420 4.49 7.39 1.69
N CYS A 421 5.09 7.24 0.50
CA CYS A 421 5.87 6.06 0.13
C CYS A 421 7.01 5.83 1.13
N PHE A 422 7.77 6.87 1.47
CA PHE A 422 8.86 6.80 2.45
C PHE A 422 8.38 6.32 3.83
N ALA A 423 7.24 6.82 4.32
CA ALA A 423 6.66 6.37 5.59
C ALA A 423 6.35 4.87 5.59
N PHE A 424 5.72 4.37 4.54
CA PHE A 424 5.39 2.95 4.39
C PHE A 424 6.63 2.07 4.20
N LEU A 425 7.66 2.56 3.49
CA LEU A 425 8.94 1.86 3.35
C LEU A 425 9.65 1.69 4.69
N LEU A 426 9.69 2.73 5.53
CA LEU A 426 10.27 2.66 6.87
C LEU A 426 9.47 1.73 7.78
N LEU A 427 8.13 1.80 7.72
CA LEU A 427 7.25 0.92 8.48
C LEU A 427 7.47 -0.55 8.09
N GLN A 428 7.55 -0.85 6.79
CA GLN A 428 7.83 -2.20 6.32
C GLN A 428 9.23 -2.68 6.71
N ARG A 429 10.24 -1.80 6.67
CA ARG A 429 11.60 -2.12 7.16
C ARG A 429 11.58 -2.51 8.64
N ARG A 430 10.77 -1.82 9.45
CA ARG A 430 10.59 -2.14 10.87
C ARG A 430 9.89 -3.49 11.07
N VAL A 431 8.90 -3.81 10.24
CA VAL A 431 8.21 -5.10 10.21
C VAL A 431 9.19 -6.23 9.91
N PHE A 432 10.08 -6.09 8.91
CA PHE A 432 11.08 -7.11 8.58
C PHE A 432 12.07 -7.41 9.72
N MET A 433 12.39 -6.42 10.55
CA MET A 433 13.29 -6.58 11.71
C MET A 433 12.57 -7.01 12.99
N SER A 434 11.30 -7.41 12.90
CA SER A 434 10.47 -7.77 14.05
C SER A 434 10.40 -9.28 14.26
N TYR A 435 10.29 -9.71 15.53
CA TYR A 435 10.11 -11.13 15.88
C TYR A 435 8.80 -11.72 15.35
N TYR A 436 7.78 -10.89 15.17
CA TYR A 436 6.50 -11.32 14.60
C TYR A 436 6.64 -11.77 13.14
N PHE A 437 7.55 -11.16 12.38
CA PHE A 437 7.76 -11.53 10.97
C PHE A 437 8.40 -12.92 10.81
N LEU A 438 9.15 -13.39 11.80
CA LEU A 438 9.75 -14.74 11.77
C LEU A 438 8.68 -15.85 11.73
N HIS A 439 7.55 -15.65 12.43
CA HIS A 439 6.41 -16.58 12.38
C HIS A 439 5.80 -16.61 10.97
N VAL A 440 5.60 -15.44 10.35
CA VAL A 440 5.09 -15.34 8.97
C VAL A 440 6.03 -16.05 7.98
N VAL A 441 7.35 -15.90 8.13
CA VAL A 441 8.31 -16.61 7.28
C VAL A 441 8.23 -18.13 7.47
N ALA A 442 8.04 -18.61 8.71
CA ALA A 442 7.87 -20.03 8.97
C ALA A 442 6.59 -20.59 8.32
N ASP A 443 5.49 -19.83 8.36
CA ASP A 443 4.23 -20.20 7.71
C ASP A 443 4.33 -20.25 6.17
N ILE A 444 5.00 -19.26 5.57
CA ILE A 444 5.23 -19.24 4.11
C ILE A 444 6.10 -20.45 3.70
N LYS A 445 7.12 -20.80 4.49
CA LYS A 445 7.94 -22.00 4.26
C LYS A 445 7.13 -23.28 4.37
N ALA A 446 6.25 -23.39 5.35
CA ALA A 446 5.35 -24.53 5.50
C ALA A 446 4.40 -24.63 4.28
N SER A 447 3.82 -23.51 3.85
CA SER A 447 2.94 -23.42 2.68
C SER A 447 3.64 -23.85 1.38
N GLN A 448 4.91 -23.51 1.21
CA GLN A 448 5.69 -23.95 0.05
C GLN A 448 5.91 -25.47 0.02
N ILE A 449 6.18 -26.09 1.18
CA ILE A 449 6.32 -27.55 1.28
C ILE A 449 4.97 -28.25 1.02
N LEU A 450 3.86 -27.63 1.43
CA LEU A 450 2.50 -28.15 1.25
C LEU A 450 1.99 -28.06 -0.19
N ALA A 451 2.65 -27.31 -1.08
CA ALA A 451 2.19 -27.11 -2.46
C ALA A 451 2.04 -28.42 -3.26
N SER A 452 2.96 -29.38 -3.11
CA SER A 452 2.88 -30.69 -3.76
C SER A 452 1.68 -31.51 -3.28
N ARG A 453 1.43 -31.51 -1.97
CA ARG A 453 0.27 -32.18 -1.36
C ARG A 453 -1.06 -31.57 -1.82
N GLY A 454 -1.09 -30.25 -2.05
CA GLY A 454 -2.23 -29.59 -2.68
C GLY A 454 -2.54 -30.15 -4.07
N ALA A 455 -1.53 -30.29 -4.92
CA ALA A 455 -1.68 -30.87 -6.25
C ALA A 455 -2.17 -32.33 -6.21
N GLU A 456 -1.66 -33.15 -5.28
CA GLU A 456 -2.14 -34.52 -5.06
C GLU A 456 -3.63 -34.57 -4.68
N LEU A 457 -4.07 -33.68 -3.79
CA LEU A 457 -5.48 -33.58 -3.38
C LEU A 457 -6.39 -33.12 -4.51
N PHE A 458 -5.95 -32.14 -5.31
CA PHE A 458 -6.68 -31.70 -6.50
C PHE A 458 -6.80 -32.83 -7.51
N GLN A 459 -5.70 -33.55 -7.78
CA GLN A 459 -5.71 -34.67 -8.70
C GLN A 459 -6.60 -35.81 -8.21
N ALA A 460 -6.56 -36.13 -6.92
CA ALA A 460 -7.45 -37.13 -6.32
C ALA A 460 -8.93 -36.74 -6.47
N THR A 461 -9.25 -35.45 -6.30
CA THR A 461 -10.61 -34.91 -6.48
C THR A 461 -11.06 -35.01 -7.94
N ILE A 462 -10.19 -34.63 -8.89
CA ILE A 462 -10.46 -34.74 -10.33
C ILE A 462 -10.68 -36.20 -10.74
N VAL A 463 -9.80 -37.12 -10.33
CA VAL A 463 -9.92 -38.55 -10.64
C VAL A 463 -11.21 -39.13 -10.06
N LYS A 464 -11.59 -38.76 -8.84
CA LYS A 464 -12.86 -39.19 -8.22
C LYS A 464 -14.07 -38.68 -9.02
N ALA A 465 -14.04 -37.41 -9.44
CA ALA A 465 -15.11 -36.82 -10.25
C ALA A 465 -15.24 -37.50 -11.63
N VAL A 466 -14.10 -37.77 -12.30
CA VAL A 466 -14.07 -38.48 -13.60
C VAL A 466 -14.59 -39.91 -13.46
N LYS A 467 -14.19 -40.64 -12.40
CA LYS A 467 -14.69 -41.99 -12.15
C LYS A 467 -16.20 -42.02 -11.95
N ALA A 468 -16.74 -41.07 -11.19
CA ALA A 468 -18.18 -40.94 -10.99
C ALA A 468 -18.92 -40.66 -12.32
N ARG A 469 -18.36 -39.83 -13.20
CA ARG A 469 -18.91 -39.57 -14.55
C ARG A 469 -18.89 -40.81 -15.44
N ILE A 470 -17.78 -41.55 -15.48
CA ILE A 470 -17.69 -42.79 -16.27
C ILE A 470 -18.71 -43.83 -15.76
N GLU A 471 -18.92 -43.91 -14.46
CA GLU A 471 -19.90 -44.82 -13.87
C GLU A 471 -21.35 -44.41 -14.22
N GLU A 472 -21.63 -43.11 -14.24
CA GLU A 472 -22.90 -42.55 -14.69
C GLU A 472 -23.13 -42.80 -16.20
N GLU A 473 -22.13 -42.57 -17.05
CA GLU A 473 -22.16 -42.88 -18.48
C GLU A 473 -22.33 -44.37 -18.76
N LYS A 474 -21.67 -45.23 -17.97
CA LYS A 474 -21.84 -46.68 -18.09
C LYS A 474 -23.25 -47.09 -17.72
N LYS A 475 -23.82 -46.51 -16.66
CA LYS A 475 -25.20 -46.76 -16.24
C LYS A 475 -26.21 -46.30 -17.28
N SER A 476 -26.00 -45.13 -17.90
CA SER A 476 -26.86 -44.62 -18.97
C SER A 476 -26.73 -45.46 -20.25
N MET A 477 -25.51 -45.89 -20.59
CA MET A 477 -25.24 -46.80 -21.71
C MET A 477 -25.92 -48.17 -21.50
N ASP A 478 -25.84 -48.74 -20.29
CA ASP A 478 -26.49 -50.00 -19.95
C ASP A 478 -28.02 -49.89 -20.00
N GLN A 479 -28.59 -48.75 -19.57
CA GLN A 479 -30.01 -48.46 -19.73
C GLN A 479 -30.41 -48.39 -21.22
N LEU A 480 -29.62 -47.70 -22.03
CA LEU A 480 -29.85 -47.56 -23.47
C LEU A 480 -29.76 -48.91 -24.19
N LYS A 481 -28.79 -49.76 -23.81
CA LYS A 481 -28.65 -51.13 -24.30
C LYS A 481 -29.86 -52.00 -23.95
N ARG A 482 -30.34 -51.95 -22.70
CA ARG A 482 -31.55 -52.68 -22.27
C ARG A 482 -32.79 -52.23 -23.05
N GLN A 483 -32.93 -50.93 -23.33
CA GLN A 483 -34.03 -50.43 -24.16
C GLN A 483 -33.91 -50.94 -25.61
N MET A 484 -32.71 -50.89 -26.19
CA MET A 484 -32.44 -51.41 -27.54
C MET A 484 -32.76 -52.91 -27.66
N ASP A 485 -32.37 -53.72 -26.68
CA ASP A 485 -32.65 -55.16 -26.68
C ASP A 485 -34.15 -55.45 -26.48
N ARG A 486 -34.86 -54.68 -25.66
CA ARG A 486 -36.33 -54.74 -25.57
C ARG A 486 -37.01 -54.41 -26.91
N ILE A 487 -36.51 -53.40 -27.63
CA ILE A 487 -37.02 -53.04 -28.96
C ILE A 487 -36.75 -54.17 -29.96
N LYS A 488 -35.53 -54.72 -30.01
CA LYS A 488 -35.19 -55.85 -30.87
C LYS A 488 -36.02 -57.09 -30.57
N ALA A 489 -36.23 -57.42 -29.29
CA ALA A 489 -37.06 -58.54 -28.87
C ALA A 489 -38.53 -58.34 -29.26
N ARG A 490 -39.08 -57.12 -29.10
CA ARG A 490 -40.42 -56.77 -29.61
C ARG A 490 -40.49 -56.93 -31.12
N GLN A 491 -39.55 -56.38 -31.87
CA GLN A 491 -39.50 -56.53 -33.33
C GLN A 491 -39.42 -58.00 -33.76
N GLN A 492 -38.60 -58.83 -33.09
CA GLN A 492 -38.55 -60.26 -33.34
C GLN A 492 -39.86 -60.98 -33.00
N LYS A 493 -40.54 -60.62 -31.92
CA LYS A 493 -41.88 -61.14 -31.60
C LYS A 493 -42.89 -60.76 -32.66
N TYR A 494 -42.92 -59.50 -33.12
CA TYR A 494 -43.79 -59.09 -34.23
C TYR A 494 -43.47 -59.84 -35.52
N LYS A 495 -42.19 -60.04 -35.84
CA LYS A 495 -41.77 -60.83 -37.00
C LYS A 495 -42.21 -62.30 -36.90
N LYS A 496 -41.98 -62.95 -35.76
CA LYS A 496 -42.43 -64.34 -35.50
C LYS A 496 -43.96 -64.45 -35.47
N GLY A 497 -44.67 -63.45 -34.95
CA GLY A 497 -46.13 -63.37 -34.96
C GLY A 497 -46.67 -63.24 -36.38
N LYS A 498 -46.03 -62.42 -37.22
CA LYS A 498 -46.32 -62.33 -38.66
C LYS A 498 -46.06 -63.65 -39.39
N GLU A 499 -44.96 -64.33 -39.09
CA GLU A 499 -44.63 -65.66 -39.64
C GLU A 499 -45.64 -66.73 -39.19
N ARG A 500 -46.10 -66.71 -37.93
CA ARG A 500 -47.14 -67.62 -37.42
C ARG A 500 -48.52 -67.36 -38.03
N MET A 501 -48.89 -66.11 -38.29
CA MET A 501 -50.13 -65.80 -39.02
C MET A 501 -50.06 -66.28 -40.47
N LEU A 502 -48.89 -66.14 -41.11
CA LEU A 502 -48.64 -66.69 -42.44
C LEU A 502 -48.71 -68.23 -42.46
N SER A 503 -48.28 -68.92 -41.40
CA SER A 503 -48.46 -70.38 -41.28
C SER A 503 -49.87 -70.81 -40.87
N LEU A 504 -50.61 -70.01 -40.10
CA LEU A 504 -52.00 -70.31 -39.71
C LEU A 504 -53.01 -70.07 -40.85
N THR A 505 -52.59 -69.38 -41.92
CA THR A 505 -53.36 -69.28 -43.17
C THR A 505 -53.06 -70.44 -44.14
N GLN A 506 -52.38 -71.49 -43.64
CA GLN A 506 -52.08 -72.72 -44.38
C GLN A 506 -52.18 -73.93 -43.45
N GLU A 507 -53.39 -74.42 -43.24
CA GLU A 507 -53.74 -75.63 -42.47
C GLU A 507 -54.49 -76.61 -43.42
N PRO A 508 -54.50 -77.93 -43.14
CA PRO A 508 -53.70 -78.92 -43.86
C PRO A 508 -54.54 -80.17 -44.29
N GLY A 509 -53.90 -81.15 -44.95
CA GLY A 509 -54.51 -82.44 -45.30
C GLY A 509 -53.57 -83.64 -45.10
N GLU A 510 -53.78 -84.31 -43.96
CA GLU A 510 -53.64 -85.74 -43.57
C GLU A 510 -52.35 -86.59 -43.80
N GLY A 511 -51.99 -87.33 -42.74
CA GLY A 511 -51.18 -88.56 -42.79
C GLY A 511 -50.59 -88.98 -41.42
N GLN A 512 -51.06 -90.11 -40.89
CA GLN A 512 -50.73 -90.83 -39.63
C GLN A 512 -49.22 -91.22 -39.52
N ASP A 513 -48.56 -91.64 -38.42
CA ASP A 513 -48.96 -92.44 -37.26
C ASP A 513 -47.83 -92.46 -36.17
N MET A 514 -48.13 -93.05 -35.01
CA MET A 514 -47.33 -93.43 -33.82
C MET A 514 -45.78 -93.48 -33.85
N GLN A 515 -45.11 -93.15 -32.72
CA GLN A 515 -44.63 -94.11 -31.68
C GLN A 515 -43.61 -93.47 -30.69
N LYS A 516 -43.76 -93.79 -29.39
CA LYS A 516 -42.79 -93.52 -28.30
C LYS A 516 -41.57 -94.45 -28.40
N LEU A 517 -40.36 -94.03 -28.00
CA LEU A 517 -39.64 -94.51 -26.79
C LEU A 517 -38.28 -93.81 -26.63
N SER A 518 -37.74 -93.99 -25.42
CA SER A 518 -36.59 -93.45 -24.68
C SER A 518 -35.19 -93.79 -25.19
N GLU A 519 -34.20 -93.05 -24.65
CA GLU A 519 -32.95 -93.48 -23.94
C GLU A 519 -31.93 -92.33 -24.06
N GLU A 520 -31.59 -91.64 -22.96
CA GLU A 520 -30.51 -91.92 -21.98
C GLU A 520 -29.07 -91.61 -22.46
N ASP A 521 -28.31 -91.07 -21.51
CA ASP A 521 -26.85 -90.98 -21.35
C ASP A 521 -26.01 -89.83 -21.96
N ASP A 522 -25.61 -88.96 -21.04
CA ASP A 522 -24.25 -88.64 -20.57
C ASP A 522 -23.17 -87.96 -21.45
N GLU A 523 -22.75 -86.81 -20.89
CA GLU A 523 -21.39 -86.31 -20.64
C GLU A 523 -20.37 -85.97 -21.77
N ARG A 524 -19.76 -84.80 -21.53
CA ARG A 524 -18.39 -84.32 -21.86
C ARG A 524 -18.10 -83.63 -23.21
N GLU A 525 -17.85 -82.33 -23.03
CA GLU A 525 -16.63 -81.58 -23.36
C GLU A 525 -16.00 -81.54 -24.77
N ALA A 526 -15.53 -80.33 -25.05
CA ALA A 526 -14.37 -79.95 -25.86
C ALA A 526 -14.50 -79.89 -27.40
N ASP A 527 -14.75 -78.65 -27.83
CA ASP A 527 -13.93 -77.84 -28.74
C ASP A 527 -13.57 -78.36 -30.15
N LYS A 528 -13.96 -77.52 -31.12
CA LYS A 528 -13.39 -77.34 -32.46
C LYS A 528 -13.26 -78.59 -33.35
N GLN A 529 -14.09 -78.61 -34.40
CA GLN A 529 -13.52 -78.83 -35.73
C GLN A 529 -14.24 -78.09 -36.86
N LYS A 530 -13.38 -77.51 -37.67
CA LYS A 530 -13.57 -76.78 -38.92
C LYS A 530 -14.42 -77.53 -39.95
N ALA A 531 -15.28 -76.75 -40.60
CA ALA A 531 -15.47 -76.69 -42.05
C ALA A 531 -15.62 -78.01 -42.84
N LYS A 532 -16.83 -78.27 -43.33
CA LYS A 532 -17.05 -78.63 -44.74
C LYS A 532 -18.49 -78.34 -45.20
N GLY A 533 -18.57 -77.38 -46.11
CA GLY A 533 -19.56 -77.17 -47.17
C GLY A 533 -21.01 -77.64 -46.99
N LYS A 534 -21.91 -76.68 -46.78
CA LYS A 534 -23.12 -76.59 -47.59
C LYS A 534 -23.16 -75.23 -48.27
N LYS A 535 -22.94 -75.20 -49.59
CA LYS A 535 -23.23 -74.06 -50.46
C LYS A 535 -24.71 -73.69 -50.25
N LYS A 536 -24.97 -72.64 -49.47
CA LYS A 536 -26.27 -71.98 -49.46
C LYS A 536 -26.20 -70.86 -50.49
N GLN A 537 -26.99 -70.97 -51.57
CA GLN A 537 -27.28 -69.87 -52.48
C GLN A 537 -27.65 -68.63 -51.64
N TRP A 538 -26.87 -67.56 -51.75
CA TRP A 538 -27.09 -66.32 -50.99
C TRP A 538 -27.37 -65.13 -51.92
N TRP A 539 -28.06 -65.40 -53.03
CA TRP A 539 -28.81 -64.36 -53.74
C TRP A 539 -30.24 -64.35 -53.19
N ARG A 540 -30.62 -63.22 -52.57
CA ARG A 540 -32.02 -62.83 -52.38
C ARG A 540 -32.29 -61.64 -53.30
N PRO A 541 -33.46 -61.54 -53.94
CA PRO A 541 -33.85 -60.32 -54.62
C PRO A 541 -33.72 -59.10 -53.69
N TRP A 542 -33.28 -57.98 -54.25
CA TRP A 542 -33.21 -56.70 -53.56
C TRP A 542 -34.57 -56.40 -52.93
N VAL A 543 -34.63 -56.40 -51.60
CA VAL A 543 -35.76 -55.80 -50.89
C VAL A 543 -35.49 -54.30 -50.93
N ASP A 544 -36.19 -53.59 -51.81
CA ASP A 544 -36.03 -52.14 -51.95
C ASP A 544 -36.16 -51.45 -50.59
N HIS A 545 -35.28 -50.49 -50.28
CA HIS A 545 -35.40 -49.64 -49.09
C HIS A 545 -36.77 -48.94 -48.99
N ALA A 546 -37.48 -48.78 -50.13
CA ALA A 546 -38.85 -48.30 -50.19
C ALA A 546 -39.87 -49.39 -49.78
N SER A 547 -39.70 -50.63 -50.22
CA SER A 547 -40.59 -51.76 -49.89
C SER A 547 -40.57 -52.15 -48.39
N SER A 548 -39.43 -51.96 -47.70
CA SER A 548 -39.33 -52.17 -46.25
C SER A 548 -40.00 -51.06 -45.43
N ARG A 549 -40.01 -49.82 -45.93
CA ARG A 549 -40.75 -48.68 -45.33
C ARG A 549 -42.26 -48.76 -45.59
N PHE A 550 -42.67 -49.34 -46.72
CA PHE A 550 -44.07 -49.43 -47.15
C PHE A 550 -44.69 -50.85 -47.08
N SER A 551 -44.04 -51.81 -46.44
CA SER A 551 -44.66 -53.08 -46.02
C SER A 551 -45.77 -52.76 -45.01
N ARG A 552 -46.93 -52.39 -45.55
CA ARG A 552 -48.26 -52.16 -44.96
C ARG A 552 -48.28 -52.04 -43.45
N SER A 553 -48.56 -50.82 -42.98
CA SER A 553 -49.27 -50.55 -41.73
C SER A 553 -50.53 -51.42 -41.67
N SER A 554 -50.37 -52.66 -41.22
CA SER A 554 -51.46 -53.52 -40.80
C SER A 554 -51.75 -53.17 -39.34
N TYR A 555 -53.04 -53.06 -38.99
CA TYR A 555 -53.52 -52.69 -37.64
C TYR A 555 -52.91 -53.53 -36.49
N ASN A 556 -52.28 -54.66 -36.80
CA ASN A 556 -51.62 -55.61 -35.89
C ASN A 556 -50.33 -55.09 -35.22
N LEU A 557 -49.84 -53.89 -35.55
CA LEU A 557 -48.73 -53.24 -34.82
C LEU A 557 -49.22 -52.51 -33.56
N ILE A 558 -50.50 -52.15 -33.52
CA ILE A 558 -51.13 -51.45 -32.41
C ILE A 558 -52.03 -52.44 -31.69
N ASP A 559 -51.43 -53.43 -31.02
CA ASP A 559 -52.14 -54.18 -29.98
C ASP A 559 -52.01 -53.41 -28.67
N SER A 560 -53.12 -52.78 -28.28
CA SER A 560 -53.32 -52.17 -26.97
C SER A 560 -53.51 -53.27 -25.92
N ASN A 561 -52.41 -53.73 -25.32
CA ASN A 561 -52.45 -54.54 -24.10
C ASN A 561 -51.60 -53.88 -23.00
N PRO A 562 -52.21 -53.13 -22.07
CA PRO A 562 -51.53 -52.32 -21.07
C PRO A 562 -51.44 -53.10 -19.74
N TYR A 563 -50.37 -53.86 -19.54
CA TYR A 563 -50.05 -54.36 -18.20
C TYR A 563 -48.53 -54.38 -17.99
N ILE A 564 -48.03 -53.32 -17.36
CA ILE A 564 -47.19 -53.33 -16.15
C ILE A 564 -47.31 -51.90 -15.61
N LEU A 565 -48.18 -51.74 -14.62
CA LEU A 565 -48.05 -50.69 -13.62
C LEU A 565 -46.78 -51.02 -12.84
N ASP A 566 -45.81 -50.10 -12.85
CA ASP A 566 -44.94 -49.94 -11.70
C ASP A 566 -44.92 -48.46 -11.35
N GLN A 567 -45.54 -48.16 -10.21
CA GLN A 567 -45.57 -46.86 -9.56
C GLN A 567 -44.17 -46.58 -9.00
N ASN A 568 -43.41 -45.68 -9.62
CA ASN A 568 -42.60 -44.67 -8.92
C ASN A 568 -41.80 -43.85 -9.93
N SER A 569 -42.45 -42.82 -10.46
CA SER A 569 -41.76 -41.67 -11.05
C SER A 569 -42.60 -40.43 -10.80
N GLY A 570 -42.48 -39.88 -9.60
CA GLY A 570 -42.91 -38.52 -9.33
C GLY A 570 -41.86 -37.55 -9.88
N VAL A 571 -42.07 -37.05 -11.09
CA VAL A 571 -41.54 -35.75 -11.54
C VAL A 571 -42.53 -35.16 -12.55
N PRO A 572 -43.11 -33.97 -12.31
CA PRO A 572 -43.78 -33.22 -13.37
C PRO A 572 -42.74 -32.43 -14.17
N VAL A 573 -42.86 -32.49 -15.49
CA VAL A 573 -42.20 -31.61 -16.46
C VAL A 573 -43.33 -30.74 -17.04
N THR A 574 -43.23 -29.42 -17.07
CA THR A 574 -42.76 -28.59 -18.22
C THR A 574 -42.79 -27.10 -17.76
N HIS A 575 -42.15 -26.08 -18.34
CA HIS A 575 -41.60 -25.71 -19.66
C HIS A 575 -40.51 -24.62 -19.40
N VAL A 576 -39.28 -24.67 -19.93
CA VAL A 576 -38.77 -24.23 -21.25
C VAL A 576 -38.26 -22.76 -21.35
N PHE A 577 -36.97 -22.62 -21.76
CA PHE A 577 -36.21 -21.47 -22.32
C PHE A 577 -36.03 -20.19 -21.44
N HIS A 578 -34.91 -19.46 -21.37
CA HIS A 578 -33.70 -19.32 -22.20
C HIS A 578 -32.55 -18.61 -21.42
N ALA A 579 -31.31 -18.67 -21.95
CA ALA A 579 -30.21 -17.68 -21.83
C ALA A 579 -29.23 -17.69 -20.61
N TRP A 580 -28.01 -18.19 -20.90
CA TRP A 580 -26.70 -17.53 -20.74
C TRP A 580 -26.52 -16.48 -19.61
N PHE A 581 -25.58 -16.71 -18.68
CA PHE A 581 -24.35 -15.92 -18.52
C PHE A 581 -23.45 -16.43 -17.36
N ASP A 582 -22.13 -16.37 -17.60
CA ASP A 582 -21.01 -16.54 -16.65
C ASP A 582 -21.03 -15.51 -15.49
N PRO A 583 -20.17 -15.71 -14.46
CA PRO A 583 -19.21 -14.63 -14.22
C PRO A 583 -17.81 -15.10 -13.79
N CYS A 584 -16.81 -14.64 -14.56
CA CYS A 584 -15.56 -14.10 -14.05
C CYS A 584 -15.36 -12.69 -14.64
N ASP A 585 -14.67 -11.85 -13.87
CA ASP A 585 -14.02 -10.58 -14.21
C ASP A 585 -14.74 -9.21 -14.12
N LEU A 586 -14.27 -8.47 -13.10
CA LEU A 586 -13.67 -7.11 -13.14
C LEU A 586 -14.53 -5.85 -13.40
N ILE A 587 -14.50 -5.00 -12.34
CA ILE A 587 -14.34 -3.53 -12.34
C ILE A 587 -15.47 -2.68 -12.95
N GLY A 588 -16.04 -1.81 -12.11
CA GLY A 588 -16.34 -0.43 -12.53
C GLY A 588 -17.68 0.15 -12.13
N GLY A 589 -17.72 0.77 -10.95
CA GLY A 589 -18.12 2.19 -10.81
C GLY A 589 -19.59 2.60 -10.94
N ARG A 590 -20.00 3.38 -9.90
CA ARG A 590 -21.13 4.33 -9.82
C ARG A 590 -22.54 3.72 -9.77
N SER A 591 -23.52 4.28 -9.09
CA SER A 591 -23.67 5.35 -8.10
C SER A 591 -25.18 5.52 -7.91
N VAL A 592 -25.61 5.98 -6.73
CA VAL A 592 -26.91 6.62 -6.44
C VAL A 592 -28.11 5.70 -6.18
N GLY A 593 -28.57 5.72 -4.92
CA GLY A 593 -29.90 6.27 -4.63
C GLY A 593 -30.89 5.40 -3.85
N LYS A 594 -31.17 5.83 -2.60
CA LYS A 594 -32.44 5.72 -1.83
C LYS A 594 -32.95 4.28 -1.57
N PHE A 595 -33.05 3.79 -0.34
CA PHE A 595 -33.68 4.34 0.87
C PHE A 595 -32.97 3.84 2.13
#